data_AF-A2XIY0-F1
#
_entry.id   AF-A2XIY0-F1
#
_cell.length_a   1.000
_cell.length_b   1.000
_cell.length_c   1.000
_cell.angle_alpha   90.00
_cell.angle_beta   90.00
_cell.angle_gamma   90.00
#
_symmetry.space_group_name_H-M   'P 1'
#
loop_
_entity.id
_entity.type
_entity.pdbx_description
1 polymer ?
#
loop_
_entity_poly.entity_id
_entity_poly.type
_entity_poly.pdbx_seq_one_letter_code
_entity_poly.pdbx_strand_id
1 'polypeptide(L)'
;MKRLLEPLATPETIEPDPVKGLQEFCDRRSFKITYEKNHVDGVSSVIARVKAGETTYSATKSGPCKLAKKLASKAVLKDLIAGHKDTEAAAV
;
A
#
# COMPACT_ATOMS: atom_id res chain seq x y z
N MET A 1 40.22 -20.56 -6.27
CA MET A 1 38.83 -20.86 -5.84
C MET A 1 38.16 -19.55 -5.47
N LYS A 2 37.12 -19.13 -6.22
CA LYS A 2 36.36 -17.92 -5.90
C LYS A 2 35.39 -18.26 -4.78
N ARG A 3 35.61 -17.71 -3.57
CA ARG A 3 34.61 -17.79 -2.50
C ARG A 3 33.44 -16.89 -2.91
N LEU A 4 32.33 -17.49 -3.32
CA LEU A 4 31.06 -16.79 -3.49
C LEU A 4 30.66 -16.30 -2.10
N LEU A 5 30.72 -14.99 -1.88
CA LEU A 5 30.12 -14.38 -0.70
C LEU A 5 28.62 -14.63 -0.78
N GLU A 6 28.07 -15.41 0.15
CA GLU A 6 26.62 -15.50 0.33
C GLU A 6 26.10 -14.09 0.64
N PRO A 7 25.03 -13.62 -0.03
CA PRO A 7 24.44 -12.34 0.29
C PRO A 7 23.89 -12.41 1.71
N LEU A 8 24.53 -11.68 2.63
CA LEU A 8 23.98 -11.36 3.93
C LEU A 8 22.67 -10.62 3.67
N ALA A 9 21.54 -11.26 3.96
CA ALA A 9 20.24 -10.61 3.95
C ALA A 9 20.27 -9.46 4.97
N THR A 10 20.63 -8.26 4.51
CA THR A 10 20.56 -7.05 5.32
C THR A 10 19.08 -6.73 5.55
N PRO A 11 18.70 -6.20 6.71
CA PRO A 11 17.29 -5.86 7.00
C PRO A 11 16.68 -4.87 6.00
N GLU A 12 17.50 -4.20 5.18
CA GLU A 12 17.08 -3.40 4.03
C GLU A 12 16.37 -4.19 2.91
N THR A 13 16.52 -5.51 2.83
CA THR A 13 15.80 -6.33 1.82
C THR A 13 14.42 -6.81 2.28
N ILE A 14 13.98 -6.48 3.50
CA ILE A 14 12.63 -6.79 3.96
C ILE A 14 11.70 -5.72 3.39
N GLU A 15 10.98 -6.03 2.29
CA GLU A 15 9.89 -5.17 1.81
C GLU A 15 8.93 -4.87 2.99
N PRO A 16 8.79 -3.60 3.41
CA PRO A 16 7.92 -3.27 4.53
C PRO A 16 6.49 -3.70 4.21
N ASP A 17 5.79 -4.22 5.22
CA ASP A 17 4.42 -4.69 5.03
C ASP A 17 3.56 -3.56 4.43
N PRO A 18 2.92 -3.78 3.26
CA PRO A 18 2.25 -2.70 2.54
C PRO A 18 1.08 -2.09 3.31
N VAL A 19 0.50 -2.82 4.28
CA VAL A 19 -0.53 -2.27 5.17
C VAL A 19 0.10 -1.28 6.15
N LYS A 20 1.26 -1.63 6.72
CA LYS A 20 2.00 -0.76 7.64
C LYS A 20 2.52 0.50 6.92
N GLY A 21 3.14 0.33 5.75
CA GLY A 21 3.61 1.47 4.95
C GLY A 21 2.49 2.43 4.58
N LEU A 22 1.32 1.92 4.21
CA LEU A 22 0.15 2.76 3.95
C LEU A 22 -0.37 3.46 5.20
N GLN A 23 -0.38 2.78 6.35
CA GLN A 23 -0.78 3.38 7.63
C GLN A 23 0.15 4.54 8.00
N GLU A 24 1.46 4.32 7.98
CA GLU A 24 2.46 5.36 8.29
C GLU A 24 2.36 6.55 7.35
N PHE A 25 2.11 6.32 6.06
CA PHE A 25 1.90 7.40 5.09
C PHE A 25 0.66 8.23 5.41
N CYS A 26 -0.44 7.56 5.77
CA CYS A 26 -1.68 8.22 6.17
C CYS A 26 -1.50 9.01 7.47
N ASP A 27 -0.84 8.43 8.47
CA ASP A 27 -0.62 9.06 9.78
C ASP A 27 0.21 10.34 9.65
N ARG A 28 1.30 10.30 8.87
CA ARG A 28 2.16 11.48 8.61
C ARG A 28 1.40 12.64 7.94
N ARG A 29 0.36 12.34 7.17
CA ARG A 29 -0.41 13.33 6.40
C ARG A 29 -1.81 13.58 6.97
N SER A 30 -2.12 12.99 8.13
CA SER A 30 -3.46 13.04 8.76
C SER A 30 -4.60 12.55 7.84
N PHE A 31 -4.30 11.60 6.95
CA PHE A 31 -5.30 10.98 6.08
C PHE A 31 -6.08 9.90 6.83
N LYS A 32 -7.36 9.72 6.45
CA LYS A 32 -8.19 8.66 7.03
C LYS A 32 -8.24 7.46 6.11
N ILE A 33 -7.83 6.30 6.62
CA ILE A 33 -7.92 5.02 5.92
C ILE A 33 -9.05 4.16 6.48
N THR A 34 -9.79 3.50 5.60
CA THR A 34 -10.85 2.54 5.95
C THR A 34 -10.71 1.28 5.12
N TYR A 35 -10.91 0.13 5.75
CA TYR A 35 -10.95 -1.16 5.08
C TYR A 35 -12.35 -1.74 5.18
N GLU A 36 -12.94 -2.10 4.05
CA GLU A 36 -14.20 -2.81 3.98
C GLU A 36 -13.96 -4.22 3.44
N LYS A 37 -14.56 -5.22 4.09
CA LYS A 37 -14.53 -6.60 3.62
C LYS A 37 -15.88 -6.91 3.03
N ASN A 38 -15.87 -7.39 1.79
CA ASN A 38 -17.05 -7.86 1.10
C ASN A 38 -16.93 -9.36 0.88
N HIS A 39 -18.05 -10.06 0.96
CA HIS A 39 -18.12 -11.48 0.65
C HIS A 39 -19.33 -11.69 -0.24
N VAL A 40 -19.09 -12.01 -1.50
CA VAL A 40 -20.13 -12.14 -2.53
C VAL A 40 -19.92 -13.47 -3.22
N ASP A 41 -20.95 -14.32 -3.24
CA ASP A 41 -20.95 -15.63 -3.91
C ASP A 41 -19.74 -16.53 -3.57
N GLY A 42 -19.35 -16.57 -2.29
CA GLY A 42 -18.20 -17.36 -1.83
C GLY A 42 -16.83 -16.71 -2.07
N VAL A 43 -16.78 -15.55 -2.72
CA VAL A 43 -15.55 -14.79 -2.99
C VAL A 43 -15.39 -13.69 -1.94
N SER A 44 -14.29 -13.74 -1.19
CA SER A 44 -13.89 -12.66 -0.30
C SER A 44 -13.16 -11.56 -1.07
N SER A 45 -13.54 -10.32 -0.83
CA SER A 45 -12.90 -9.13 -1.38
C SER A 45 -12.64 -8.09 -0.30
N VAL A 46 -11.60 -7.29 -0.47
CA VAL A 46 -11.25 -6.18 0.42
C VAL A 46 -11.16 -4.91 -0.40
N ILE A 47 -11.83 -3.87 0.10
CA ILE A 47 -11.78 -2.52 -0.44
C ILE A 47 -10.98 -1.68 0.56
N ALA A 48 -9.85 -1.14 0.12
CA ALA A 48 -9.11 -0.13 0.85
C ALA A 48 -9.51 1.25 0.33
N ARG A 49 -9.88 2.17 1.23
CA ARG A 49 -10.23 3.56 0.92
C ARG A 49 -9.39 4.50 1.76
N VAL A 50 -8.78 5.49 1.12
CA VAL A 50 -8.02 6.56 1.79
C VAL A 50 -8.61 7.90 1.36
N LYS A 51 -9.04 8.69 2.33
CA LYS A 51 -9.50 10.07 2.11
C LYS A 51 -8.33 11.03 2.35
N ALA A 52 -7.88 11.67 1.28
CA ALA A 52 -6.83 12.67 1.25
C ALA A 52 -7.43 14.04 0.87
N GLY A 53 -7.95 14.77 1.88
CA GLY A 53 -8.67 16.01 1.65
C GLY A 53 -9.98 15.79 0.88
N GLU A 54 -10.09 16.40 -0.31
CA GLU A 54 -11.22 16.24 -1.23
C GLU A 54 -11.10 14.98 -2.12
N THR A 55 -9.89 14.44 -2.28
CA THR A 55 -9.66 13.27 -3.12
C THR A 55 -9.79 11.99 -2.31
N THR A 56 -10.52 11.02 -2.84
CA THR A 56 -10.63 9.68 -2.25
C THR A 56 -9.97 8.66 -3.16
N TYR A 57 -8.93 8.00 -2.65
CA TYR A 57 -8.25 6.91 -3.34
C TYR A 57 -8.84 5.59 -2.87
N SER A 58 -9.15 4.69 -3.79
CA SER A 58 -9.69 3.39 -3.43
C SER A 58 -9.23 2.28 -4.35
N ALA A 59 -9.00 1.10 -3.78
CA ALA A 59 -8.70 -0.10 -4.54
C ALA A 59 -9.43 -1.30 -3.97
N THR A 60 -10.00 -2.10 -4.87
CA THR A 60 -10.67 -3.37 -4.55
C THR A 60 -9.81 -4.53 -5.02
N LYS A 61 -9.60 -5.52 -4.15
CA LYS A 61 -8.91 -6.77 -4.48
C LYS A 61 -9.68 -7.96 -3.92
N SER A 62 -9.82 -9.00 -4.73
CA SER A 62 -10.43 -10.26 -4.35
C SER A 62 -9.38 -11.29 -3.97
N GLY A 63 -9.74 -12.26 -3.14
CA GLY A 63 -8.87 -13.36 -2.70
C GLY A 63 -8.88 -13.55 -1.18
N PRO A 64 -7.94 -14.35 -0.64
CA PRO A 64 -7.82 -14.56 0.79
C PRO A 64 -7.74 -13.22 1.52
N CYS A 65 -8.60 -12.98 2.50
CA CYS A 65 -8.80 -11.65 3.09
C CYS A 65 -7.49 -10.94 3.52
N LYS A 66 -6.52 -11.70 4.06
CA LYS A 66 -5.18 -11.17 4.41
C LYS A 66 -4.39 -10.69 3.19
N LEU A 67 -4.38 -11.48 2.11
CA LEU A 67 -3.68 -11.15 0.87
C LEU A 67 -4.39 -10.01 0.12
N ALA A 68 -5.72 -10.08 0.03
CA ALA A 68 -6.56 -9.04 -0.57
C ALA A 68 -6.33 -7.68 0.11
N LYS A 69 -6.24 -7.65 1.45
CA LYS A 69 -5.90 -6.43 2.20
C LYS A 69 -4.52 -5.90 1.82
N LYS A 70 -3.48 -6.73 1.82
CA LYS A 70 -2.12 -6.32 1.44
C LYS A 70 -2.06 -5.76 0.02
N LEU A 71 -2.71 -6.43 -0.93
CA LEU A 71 -2.75 -6.01 -2.34
C LEU A 71 -3.54 -4.70 -2.51
N ALA A 72 -4.67 -4.55 -1.82
CA ALA A 72 -5.45 -3.32 -1.83
C ALA A 72 -4.66 -2.16 -1.23
N SER A 73 -3.99 -2.37 -0.08
CA SER A 73 -3.11 -1.36 0.53
C SER A 73 -1.95 -0.96 -0.39
N LYS A 74 -1.29 -1.94 -1.04
CA LYS A 74 -0.19 -1.66 -1.97
C LYS A 74 -0.66 -0.85 -3.18
N ALA A 75 -1.86 -1.12 -3.70
CA ALA A 75 -2.43 -0.37 -4.82
C ALA A 75 -2.72 1.08 -4.43
N VAL A 76 -3.46 1.30 -3.34
CA VAL A 76 -3.79 2.66 -2.87
C VAL A 76 -2.54 3.46 -2.53
N LEU A 77 -1.52 2.83 -1.91
CA LEU A 77 -0.26 3.51 -1.61
C LEU A 77 0.45 3.98 -2.88
N LYS A 78 0.45 3.17 -3.94
CA LYS A 78 1.03 3.58 -5.23
C LYS A 78 0.26 4.74 -5.84
N ASP A 79 -1.06 4.70 -5.81
CA ASP A 79 -1.91 5.77 -6.37
C ASP A 79 -1.72 7.09 -5.61
N LEU A 80 -1.61 7.02 -4.27
CA LEU A 80 -1.30 8.17 -3.41
C LEU A 80 0.08 8.75 -3.73
N ILE A 81 1.11 7.90 -3.85
CA ILE A 81 2.46 8.37 -4.17
C ILE A 81 2.50 8.96 -5.58
N ALA A 82 1.80 8.36 -6.54
CA ALA A 82 1.71 8.86 -7.91
C ALA A 82 1.03 10.24 -7.94
N GLY A 83 -0.15 10.38 -7.33
CA GLY A 83 -0.88 11.65 -7.31
C GLY A 83 -0.24 12.76 -6.46
N HIS A 84 0.73 12.43 -5.61
CA HIS A 84 1.51 13.41 -4.85
C HIS A 84 2.89 13.71 -5.45
N LYS A 85 3.38 12.93 -6.42
CA LYS A 85 4.63 13.21 -7.13
C LYS A 85 4.52 14.41 -8.08
N ASP A 86 3.30 14.74 -8.53
CA ASP A 86 3.07 15.86 -9.43
C ASP A 86 3.29 17.24 -8.79
N THR A 87 3.42 17.33 -7.46
CA THR A 87 3.61 18.62 -6.76
C THR A 87 5.08 18.96 -6.46
N GLU A 88 6.02 18.02 -6.64
CA GLU A 88 7.46 18.24 -6.37
C GLU A 88 8.29 18.53 -7.64
N ALA A 89 7.65 18.58 -8.82
CA ALA A 89 8.33 18.88 -10.09
C ALA A 89 8.23 20.36 -10.54
N ALA A 90 7.57 21.23 -9.77
CA ALA A 90 7.34 22.64 -10.13
C ALA A 90 8.12 23.65 -9.26
N ALA A 91 9.17 23.20 -8.57
CA ALA A 91 10.05 24.07 -7.78
C ALA A 91 11.52 23.90 -8.19
N VAL A 92 11.83 24.20 -9.46
CA VAL A 92 13.16 24.64 -9.93
C VAL A 92 12.96 25.71 -10.99
#